data_AF-A0A6J7SK25-F1
#
_entry.id   AF-A0A6J7SK25-F1
#
_cell.length_a   1.000
_cell.length_b   1.000
_cell.length_c   1.000
_cell.angle_alpha   90.00
_cell.angle_beta   90.00
_cell.angle_gamma   90.00
#
_symmetry.space_group_name_H-M   'P 1'
#
loop_
_entity.id
_entity.type
_entity.pdbx_description
1 polymer ?
#
loop_
_entity_poly.entity_id
_entity_poly.type
_entity_poly.pdbx_seq_one_letter_code
_entity_poly.pdbx_strand_id
1 'polypeptide(L)'
;MRGAIKSASGFGRIRIPSQDEVISLIALFARDNELVMHSCAESVPIELIGRTAVNALSLDATLVGRAEYDLLAEMDDRGKSIWFGVLGGVDGHLPPVSTTVTFVQNLARNIGLPPGGVALTHRCGLAGASPHYVRKSTKHLSEVSQELQERSE
;
A
#
# COMPACT_ATOMS: atom_id res chain seq x y z
N MET A 1 -10.72 1.94 13.53
CA MET A 1 -11.19 0.52 13.51
C MET A 1 -12.69 0.48 13.79
N ARG A 2 -13.51 -0.20 12.98
CA ARG A 2 -15.00 -0.11 13.05
C ARG A 2 -15.71 -1.30 13.74
N GLY A 3 -14.97 -2.30 14.24
CA GLY A 3 -15.52 -3.47 14.92
C GLY A 3 -16.51 -4.28 14.07
N ALA A 4 -16.30 -4.33 12.75
CA ALA A 4 -17.25 -4.91 11.80
C ALA A 4 -17.14 -6.44 11.64
N ILE A 5 -16.12 -7.06 12.22
CA ILE A 5 -15.85 -8.49 12.05
C ILE A 5 -16.78 -9.28 12.96
N LYS A 6 -17.61 -10.15 12.36
CA LYS A 6 -18.48 -11.05 13.11
C LYS A 6 -17.66 -12.14 13.82
N SER A 7 -18.14 -12.60 14.98
CA SER A 7 -17.62 -13.82 15.61
C SER A 7 -17.86 -15.04 14.72
N ALA A 8 -17.14 -16.14 14.97
CA ALA A 8 -17.32 -17.41 14.25
C ALA A 8 -18.78 -17.92 14.30
N SER A 9 -19.48 -17.67 15.39
CA SER A 9 -20.90 -18.02 15.55
C SER A 9 -21.86 -17.10 14.80
N GLY A 10 -21.40 -15.96 14.28
CA GLY A 10 -22.23 -14.95 13.62
C GLY A 10 -23.08 -14.07 14.54
N PHE A 11 -23.25 -14.46 15.82
CA PHE A 11 -24.10 -13.76 16.79
C PHE A 11 -23.44 -12.54 17.46
N GLY A 12 -22.12 -12.42 17.39
CA GLY A 12 -21.36 -11.34 18.02
C GLY A 12 -20.40 -10.65 17.06
N ARG A 13 -19.64 -9.71 17.60
CA ARG A 13 -18.52 -9.06 16.91
C ARG A 13 -17.23 -9.35 17.66
N ILE A 14 -16.15 -9.51 16.92
CA ILE A 14 -14.81 -9.63 17.51
C ILE A 14 -14.46 -8.29 18.16
N ARG A 15 -13.92 -8.35 19.38
CA ARG A 15 -13.45 -7.18 20.12
C ARG A 15 -12.42 -6.41 19.28
N ILE A 16 -12.52 -5.09 19.27
CA ILE A 16 -11.49 -4.23 18.69
C ILE A 16 -10.29 -4.20 19.65
N PRO A 17 -9.07 -4.55 19.22
CA PRO A 17 -7.89 -4.39 20.05
C PRO A 17 -7.61 -2.90 20.33
N SER A 18 -7.00 -2.60 21.47
CA SER A 18 -6.46 -1.26 21.73
C SER A 18 -5.30 -0.97 20.79
N GLN A 19 -4.93 0.30 20.63
CA GLN A 19 -3.78 0.67 19.81
C GLN A 19 -2.48 0.06 20.35
N ASP A 20 -2.30 0.05 21.68
CA ASP A 20 -1.11 -0.52 22.32
C ASP A 20 -0.99 -2.03 22.14
N GLU A 21 -2.12 -2.74 22.13
CA GLU A 21 -2.17 -4.17 21.81
C GLU A 21 -1.70 -4.43 20.37
N VAL A 22 -2.15 -3.61 19.41
CA VAL A 22 -1.74 -3.72 18.00
C VAL A 22 -0.25 -3.43 17.83
N ILE A 23 0.25 -2.35 18.43
CA ILE A 23 1.66 -1.95 18.34
C ILE A 23 2.56 -3.03 18.95
N SER A 24 2.22 -3.49 20.16
CA SER A 24 3.01 -4.51 20.86
C SER A 24 3.03 -5.83 20.11
N LEU A 25 1.90 -6.25 19.55
CA LEU A 25 1.81 -7.49 18.78
C LEU A 25 2.67 -7.42 17.50
N ILE A 26 2.58 -6.32 16.74
CA ILE A 26 3.37 -6.15 15.52
C ILE A 26 4.87 -6.10 15.85
N ALA A 27 5.25 -5.44 16.95
CA ALA A 27 6.64 -5.39 17.39
C ALA A 27 7.24 -6.77 17.71
N LEU A 28 6.42 -7.75 18.14
CA LEU A 28 6.89 -9.12 18.35
C LEU A 28 7.28 -9.81 17.03
N PHE A 29 6.51 -9.58 15.95
CA PHE A 29 6.80 -10.17 14.63
C PHE A 29 7.95 -9.48 13.91
N ALA A 30 8.17 -8.18 14.17
CA ALA A 30 9.15 -7.35 13.49
C ALA A 30 10.60 -7.58 13.96
N ARG A 31 10.84 -8.27 15.09
CA ARG A 31 12.19 -8.38 15.67
C ARG A 31 13.22 -8.97 14.73
N ASP A 32 12.82 -9.98 13.97
CA ASP A 32 13.70 -10.76 13.09
C ASP A 32 13.27 -10.68 11.62
N ASN A 33 12.28 -9.83 11.29
CA ASN A 33 11.67 -9.81 9.95
C ASN A 33 11.35 -8.38 9.50
N GLU A 34 11.52 -8.13 8.22
CA GLU A 34 10.88 -6.98 7.57
C GLU A 34 9.38 -7.25 7.44
N LEU A 35 8.57 -6.33 7.94
CA LEU A 35 7.11 -6.41 7.86
C LEU A 35 6.57 -5.36 6.90
N VAL A 36 5.84 -5.85 5.90
CA VAL A 36 5.02 -5.02 5.02
C VAL A 36 3.56 -5.29 5.34
N MET A 37 2.82 -4.24 5.70
CA MET A 37 1.37 -4.34 5.83
C MET A 37 0.71 -4.01 4.49
N HIS A 38 -0.23 -4.84 4.06
CA HIS A 38 -1.01 -4.60 2.85
C HIS A 38 -2.47 -4.32 3.19
N SER A 39 -3.08 -3.31 2.56
CA SER A 39 -4.53 -3.11 2.57
C SER A 39 -5.02 -2.47 1.29
N CYS A 40 -5.91 -3.16 0.57
CA CYS A 40 -6.60 -2.65 -0.61
C CYS A 40 -7.97 -2.03 -0.28
N ALA A 41 -8.29 -1.87 1.00
CA ALA A 41 -9.58 -1.40 1.47
C ALA A 41 -9.53 0.10 1.81
N GLU A 42 -10.69 0.75 1.80
CA GLU A 42 -10.82 2.13 2.28
C GLU A 42 -10.62 2.25 3.80
N SER A 43 -10.41 3.48 4.29
CA SER A 43 -10.30 3.79 5.72
C SER A 43 -9.17 3.05 6.44
N VAL A 44 -8.02 2.87 5.78
CA VAL A 44 -6.81 2.28 6.36
C VAL A 44 -6.37 3.14 7.57
N PRO A 45 -6.08 2.55 8.74
CA PRO A 45 -5.65 3.30 9.92
C PRO A 45 -4.16 3.69 9.82
N ILE A 46 -3.80 4.54 8.85
CA ILE A 46 -2.42 4.90 8.49
C ILE A 46 -1.65 5.44 9.70
N GLU A 47 -2.24 6.33 10.50
CA GLU A 47 -1.61 6.90 11.70
C GLU A 47 -1.19 5.80 12.70
N LEU A 48 -2.08 4.84 12.97
CA LEU A 48 -1.77 3.72 13.87
C LEU A 48 -0.66 2.86 13.28
N ILE A 49 -0.75 2.50 12.00
CA ILE A 49 0.25 1.68 11.31
C ILE A 49 1.62 2.37 11.34
N GLY A 50 1.67 3.69 11.12
CA GLY A 50 2.86 4.52 11.21
C GLY A 50 3.53 4.49 12.59
N ARG A 51 2.81 4.15 13.66
CA ARG A 51 3.36 3.98 15.02
C ARG A 51 3.82 2.56 15.34
N THR A 52 3.55 1.60 14.45
CA THR A 52 3.97 0.19 14.64
C THR A 52 5.38 -0.05 14.12
N ALA A 53 5.91 -1.26 14.33
CA ALA A 53 7.22 -1.67 13.84
C ALA A 53 7.24 -2.09 12.36
N VAL A 54 6.18 -1.84 11.57
CA VAL A 54 6.22 -2.16 10.12
C VAL A 54 7.25 -1.32 9.38
N ASN A 55 7.87 -1.90 8.37
CA ASN A 55 8.84 -1.27 7.48
C ASN A 55 8.16 -0.55 6.31
N ALA A 56 7.02 -1.08 5.86
CA ALA A 56 6.28 -0.49 4.75
C ALA A 56 4.76 -0.69 4.85
N LEU A 57 4.03 0.21 4.18
CA LEU A 57 2.60 0.07 3.92
C LEU A 57 2.36 0.00 2.40
N SER A 58 1.77 -1.11 1.97
CA SER A 58 1.22 -1.29 0.62
C SER A 58 -0.27 -1.01 0.62
N LEU A 59 -0.68 -0.03 -0.18
CA LEU A 59 -2.07 0.40 -0.26
C LEU A 59 -2.54 0.57 -1.71
N ASP A 60 -3.85 0.51 -1.91
CA ASP A 60 -4.45 0.89 -3.19
C ASP A 60 -4.29 2.40 -3.42
N ALA A 61 -3.43 2.77 -4.37
CA ALA A 61 -3.13 4.17 -4.69
C ALA A 61 -4.36 4.92 -5.22
N THR A 62 -5.35 4.21 -5.76
CA THR A 62 -6.60 4.81 -6.25
C THR A 62 -7.53 5.26 -5.13
N LEU A 63 -7.28 4.80 -3.89
CA LEU A 63 -8.01 5.20 -2.69
C LEU A 63 -7.30 6.30 -1.89
N VAL A 64 -6.14 6.78 -2.35
CA VAL A 64 -5.37 7.82 -1.66
C VAL A 64 -5.88 9.20 -2.07
N GLY A 65 -6.55 9.86 -1.15
CA GLY A 65 -7.01 11.24 -1.28
C GLY A 65 -6.26 12.19 -0.37
N ARG A 66 -6.75 13.45 -0.35
CA ARG A 66 -6.19 14.52 0.48
C ARG A 66 -6.16 14.18 1.98
N ALA A 67 -7.11 13.36 2.45
CA ALA A 67 -7.19 12.97 3.85
C ALA A 67 -6.02 12.05 4.26
N GLU A 68 -5.45 11.32 3.31
CA GLU A 68 -4.35 10.40 3.55
C GLU A 68 -2.97 11.05 3.35
N TYR A 69 -2.87 12.19 2.66
CA TYR A 69 -1.59 12.79 2.29
C TYR A 69 -0.69 13.09 3.51
N ASP A 70 -1.20 13.85 4.48
CA ASP A 70 -0.41 14.20 5.67
C ASP A 70 -0.03 12.95 6.49
N LEU A 71 -0.94 11.96 6.56
CA LEU A 71 -0.70 10.71 7.28
C LEU A 71 0.40 9.86 6.63
N LEU A 72 0.45 9.84 5.29
CA LEU A 72 1.46 9.15 4.52
C LEU A 72 2.80 9.88 4.57
N ALA A 73 2.80 11.21 4.53
CA ALA A 73 4.01 12.01 4.72
C ALA A 73 4.63 11.77 6.10
N GLU A 74 3.83 11.82 7.16
CA GLU A 74 4.29 11.51 8.53
C GLU A 74 4.80 10.06 8.66
N MET A 75 4.24 9.14 7.88
CA MET A 75 4.70 7.76 7.83
C MET A 75 6.08 7.64 7.17
N ASP A 76 6.34 8.38 6.10
CA ASP A 76 7.64 8.47 5.43
C ASP A 76 8.70 9.13 6.33
N ASP A 77 8.34 10.23 7.02
CA ASP A 77 9.21 10.92 7.99
C ASP A 77 9.68 9.98 9.13
N ARG A 78 8.87 8.97 9.46
CA ARG A 78 9.21 7.91 10.42
C ARG A 78 10.11 6.81 9.84
N GLY A 79 10.58 6.98 8.61
CA GLY A 79 11.44 6.06 7.89
C GLY A 79 10.72 4.83 7.33
N LYS A 80 9.40 4.91 7.09
CA LYS A 80 8.63 3.79 6.55
C LYS A 80 8.37 3.96 5.07
N SER A 81 8.60 2.90 4.29
CA SER A 81 8.38 2.93 2.84
C SER A 81 6.89 2.86 2.51
N ILE A 82 6.50 3.53 1.42
CA ILE A 82 5.13 3.56 0.92
C ILE A 82 5.08 2.87 -0.44
N TRP A 83 4.24 1.85 -0.53
CA TRP A 83 4.12 1.01 -1.72
C TRP A 83 2.76 1.26 -2.37
N PHE A 84 2.78 1.80 -3.59
CA PHE A 84 1.57 2.17 -4.32
C PHE A 84 1.08 1.03 -5.19
N GLY A 85 -0.09 0.50 -4.83
CA GLY A 85 -0.87 -0.40 -5.66
C GLY A 85 -1.52 0.35 -6.80
N VAL A 86 -1.03 0.17 -8.02
CA VAL A 86 -1.46 0.96 -9.20
C VAL A 86 -2.15 0.12 -10.28
N LEU A 87 -2.06 -1.21 -10.22
CA LEU A 87 -2.72 -2.13 -11.16
C LEU A 87 -3.70 -3.08 -10.45
N GLY A 88 -4.74 -3.54 -11.16
CA GLY A 88 -5.66 -4.56 -10.62
C GLY A 88 -5.00 -5.92 -10.38
N GLY A 89 -5.62 -6.73 -9.50
CA GLY A 89 -5.17 -8.10 -9.19
C GLY A 89 -5.71 -9.19 -10.14
N VAL A 90 -6.48 -8.83 -11.15
CA VAL A 90 -7.10 -9.76 -12.12
C VAL A 90 -7.06 -9.16 -13.52
N ASP A 91 -7.30 -9.99 -14.54
CA ASP A 91 -7.28 -9.60 -15.94
C ASP A 91 -8.09 -8.32 -16.21
N GLY A 92 -7.43 -7.36 -16.85
CA GLY A 92 -8.01 -6.06 -17.14
C GLY A 92 -7.14 -5.24 -18.06
N HIS A 93 -7.64 -4.06 -18.42
CA HIS A 93 -6.89 -3.10 -19.21
C HIS A 93 -5.66 -2.62 -18.42
N LEU A 94 -4.51 -2.60 -19.09
CA LEU A 94 -3.31 -1.94 -18.57
C LEU A 94 -3.21 -0.58 -19.25
N PRO A 95 -3.22 0.54 -18.49
CA PRO A 95 -3.06 1.87 -19.06
C PRO A 95 -1.69 2.01 -19.74
N PRO A 96 -1.47 3.04 -20.57
CA PRO A 96 -0.14 3.38 -21.05
C PRO A 96 0.83 3.65 -19.89
N VAL A 97 2.09 3.26 -20.05
CA VAL A 97 3.15 3.43 -19.02
C VAL A 97 3.24 4.90 -18.58
N SER A 98 3.26 5.83 -19.54
CA SER A 98 3.32 7.28 -19.27
C SER A 98 2.15 7.81 -18.43
N THR A 99 0.95 7.24 -18.60
CA THR A 99 -0.23 7.59 -17.78
C THR A 99 -0.02 7.15 -16.34
N THR A 100 0.47 5.92 -16.12
CA THR A 100 0.78 5.41 -14.77
C THR A 100 1.90 6.19 -14.12
N VAL A 101 2.98 6.51 -14.85
CA VAL A 101 4.09 7.36 -14.39
C VAL A 101 3.56 8.72 -13.93
N THR A 102 2.76 9.39 -14.76
CA THR A 102 2.19 10.70 -14.43
C THR A 102 1.32 10.63 -13.18
N PHE A 103 0.49 9.60 -13.05
CA PHE A 103 -0.34 9.37 -11.87
C PHE A 103 0.51 9.23 -10.60
N VAL A 104 1.52 8.34 -10.62
CA VAL A 104 2.40 8.09 -9.47
C VAL A 104 3.20 9.34 -9.12
N GLN A 105 3.78 10.04 -10.09
CA GLN A 105 4.54 11.27 -9.85
C GLN A 105 3.70 12.36 -9.20
N ASN A 106 2.47 12.55 -9.66
CA ASN A 106 1.56 13.53 -9.08
C ASN A 106 1.16 13.13 -7.66
N LEU A 107 0.88 11.85 -7.42
CA LEU A 107 0.54 11.36 -6.09
C LEU A 107 1.70 11.54 -5.11
N ALA A 108 2.90 11.08 -5.48
CA ALA A 108 4.11 11.23 -4.66
C ALA A 108 4.39 12.72 -4.35
N ARG A 109 4.29 13.60 -5.35
CA ARG A 109 4.45 15.05 -5.18
C ARG A 109 3.43 15.64 -4.23
N ASN A 110 2.16 15.24 -4.31
CA ASN A 110 1.10 15.75 -3.45
C ASN A 110 1.26 15.31 -1.99
N ILE A 111 1.85 14.13 -1.76
CA ILE A 111 2.20 13.62 -0.42
C ILE A 111 3.50 14.27 0.08
N GLY A 112 4.41 14.68 -0.83
CA GLY A 112 5.73 15.20 -0.48
C GLY A 112 6.83 14.14 -0.46
N LEU A 113 6.60 12.97 -1.08
CA LEU A 113 7.57 11.88 -1.13
C LEU A 113 8.72 12.21 -2.09
N PRO A 114 9.95 11.72 -1.80
CA PRO A 114 11.09 11.95 -2.67
C PRO A 114 10.91 11.26 -4.04
N PRO A 115 11.46 11.85 -5.12
CA PRO A 115 11.50 11.21 -6.44
C PRO A 115 12.12 9.82 -6.37
N GLY A 116 11.47 8.81 -6.96
CA GLY A 116 11.96 7.43 -6.94
C GLY A 116 11.82 6.69 -5.60
N GLY A 117 11.30 7.33 -4.54
CA GLY A 117 11.16 6.75 -3.20
C GLY A 117 9.96 5.82 -2.99
N VAL A 118 9.27 5.40 -4.05
CA VAL A 118 8.04 4.61 -3.96
C VAL A 118 8.20 3.27 -4.67
N ALA A 119 7.73 2.20 -4.02
CA ALA A 119 7.61 0.91 -4.67
C ALA A 119 6.25 0.79 -5.37
N LEU A 120 6.19 0.12 -6.51
CA LEU A 120 4.96 -0.10 -7.26
C LEU A 120 4.49 -1.54 -7.11
N THR A 121 3.20 -1.71 -6.84
CA THR A 121 2.59 -3.03 -6.67
C THR A 121 1.29 -3.14 -7.45
N HIS A 122 0.75 -4.37 -7.50
CA HIS A 122 -0.67 -4.57 -7.73
C HIS A 122 -1.45 -4.06 -6.51
N ARG A 123 -2.72 -3.72 -6.72
CA ARG A 123 -3.65 -3.23 -5.69
C ARG A 123 -4.00 -4.29 -4.67
N CYS A 124 -3.87 -5.57 -4.99
CA CYS A 124 -4.07 -6.70 -4.09
C CYS A 124 -3.36 -7.94 -4.69
N GLY A 125 -3.57 -9.11 -4.10
CA GLY A 125 -3.07 -10.38 -4.63
C GLY A 125 -3.58 -10.71 -6.03
N LEU A 126 -2.82 -11.53 -6.75
CA LEU A 126 -3.09 -11.96 -8.13
C LEU A 126 -3.92 -13.26 -8.21
N ALA A 127 -4.58 -13.65 -7.12
CA ALA A 127 -5.41 -14.84 -7.10
C ALA A 127 -6.58 -14.69 -8.09
N GLY A 128 -6.66 -15.58 -9.07
CA GLY A 128 -7.67 -15.53 -10.14
C GLY A 128 -7.22 -14.80 -11.43
N ALA A 129 -6.02 -14.21 -11.46
CA ALA A 129 -5.44 -13.68 -12.70
C ALA A 129 -4.94 -14.81 -13.62
N SER A 130 -5.04 -14.59 -14.93
CA SER A 130 -4.41 -15.47 -15.92
C SER A 130 -2.88 -15.34 -15.86
N PRO A 131 -2.12 -16.43 -16.11
CA PRO A 131 -0.66 -16.37 -16.19
C PRO A 131 -0.14 -15.33 -17.21
N HIS A 132 -0.90 -15.11 -18.29
CA HIS A 132 -0.59 -14.09 -19.29
C HIS A 132 -0.70 -12.67 -18.69
N TYR A 133 -1.77 -12.38 -17.96
CA TYR A 133 -1.93 -11.10 -17.28
C TYR A 133 -0.87 -10.87 -16.21
N VAL A 134 -0.55 -11.89 -15.41
CA VAL A 134 0.51 -11.79 -14.38
C VAL A 134 1.84 -11.35 -15.00
N ARG A 135 2.27 -11.97 -16.10
CA ARG A 135 3.51 -11.59 -16.81
C ARG A 135 3.43 -10.16 -17.35
N LYS A 136 2.34 -9.82 -18.04
CA LYS A 136 2.19 -8.53 -18.70
C LYS A 136 2.10 -7.37 -17.70
N SER A 137 1.31 -7.53 -16.63
CA SER A 137 1.14 -6.51 -15.60
C SER A 137 2.40 -6.33 -14.75
N THR A 138 3.11 -7.41 -14.41
CA THR A 138 4.39 -7.31 -13.69
C THR A 138 5.46 -6.61 -14.54
N LYS A 139 5.54 -6.95 -15.84
CA LYS A 139 6.41 -6.22 -16.78
C LYS A 139 6.05 -4.74 -16.84
N HIS A 140 4.76 -4.42 -16.89
CA HIS A 140 4.29 -3.03 -16.89
C HIS A 140 4.73 -2.27 -15.62
N LEU A 141 4.63 -2.87 -14.43
CA LEU A 141 5.14 -2.25 -13.19
C LEU A 141 6.65 -1.98 -13.27
N SER A 142 7.42 -2.91 -13.84
CA SER A 142 8.86 -2.74 -14.06
C SER A 142 9.16 -1.59 -15.02
N GLU A 143 8.44 -1.49 -16.13
CA GLU A 143 8.59 -0.41 -17.12
C GLU A 143 8.26 0.96 -16.51
N VAL A 144 7.18 1.07 -15.73
CA VAL A 144 6.82 2.29 -15.01
C VAL A 144 7.87 2.66 -13.97
N SER A 145 8.40 1.67 -13.22
CA SER A 145 9.45 1.91 -12.23
C SER A 145 10.74 2.44 -12.85
N GLN A 146 11.14 1.91 -14.01
CA GLN A 146 12.31 2.38 -14.75
C GLN A 146 12.13 3.83 -15.22
N GLU A 147 10.98 4.14 -15.83
CA GLU A 147 10.70 5.50 -16.31
C GLU A 147 10.60 6.52 -15.15
N LEU A 148 10.14 6.10 -13.96
CA LEU A 148 10.16 6.95 -12.76
C LEU A 148 11.59 7.26 -12.29
N GLN A 149 12.48 6.27 -12.33
CA GLN A 149 13.89 6.43 -11.93
C GLN A 149 14.63 7.36 -12.89
N GLU A 150 14.47 7.17 -14.21
CA GLU A 150 15.08 8.02 -15.24
C GLU A 150 14.65 9.49 -15.13
N ARG A 151 13.44 9.76 -14.63
CA ARG A 151 12.93 11.13 -14.43
C ARG A 151 13.33 11.76 -13.09
N SER A 152 13.93 10.98 -12.19
CA SER A 152 14.40 11.44 -10.88
C SER A 152 15.89 11.80 -10.83
N GLU A 153 16.64 11.39 -11.86
CA GLU A 153 18.03 11.79 -12.13
C GLU A 153 18.11 13.17 -12.79
#